data_AF-A0A2V9XFZ5-F1
#
_entry.id   AF-A0A2V9XFZ5-F1
#
_cell.length_a   1.000
_cell.length_b   1.000
_cell.length_c   1.000
_cell.angle_alpha   90.00
_cell.angle_beta   90.00
_cell.angle_gamma   90.00
#
_symmetry.space_group_name_H-M   'P 1'
#
loop_
_entity.id
_entity.type
_entity.pdbx_description
1 polymer ?
#
loop_
_entity_poly.entity_id
_entity_poly.type
_entity_poly.pdbx_seq_one_letter_code
_entity_poly.pdbx_strand_id
1 'polypeptide(L)'
;MCKEMRPALFLIIGLCLAEAQVGPIVGTQHVTVSQDGMAAATAAMTSTSAGRAVPLGRVLATDSHGNATVWKQNRAQRIDSSSQSNLHTTSSIVSPSTAITIHVPADQPTIQGAINAANNGDTILVSDGTYNENINVDGKAITVKSVHGASLTTINGGGLGPVVLFISGETASSVLNGFTISNGSAGFQAPNYGEGGGIAVSNSSPTITHNTIRSNNACNGAGIGIGFGGPLIQGNVISNNLQVGCSGGIGGGGISVRGASGGTRIIGNTISNNTMPSGGGGLSLFAAGGPTIQNNTIQGNNGGQTGGGIVI
;
A
#
# COMPACT_ATOMS: atom_id res chain seq x y z
N MET A 1 -51.11 -2.96 -34.54
CA MET A 1 -51.72 -4.27 -34.22
C MET A 1 -51.12 -5.31 -35.16
N CYS A 2 -50.13 -6.07 -34.71
CA CYS A 2 -49.81 -7.40 -35.23
C CYS A 2 -48.83 -8.10 -34.28
N LYS A 3 -49.10 -9.39 -34.13
CA LYS A 3 -48.64 -10.34 -33.12
C LYS A 3 -47.40 -11.09 -33.62
N GLU A 4 -46.71 -11.71 -32.68
CA GLU A 4 -45.50 -12.53 -32.83
C GLU A 4 -45.56 -13.67 -33.87
N MET A 5 -44.38 -14.07 -34.36
CA MET A 5 -43.93 -15.47 -34.42
C MET A 5 -42.40 -15.56 -34.68
N ARG A 6 -41.66 -16.27 -33.81
CA ARG A 6 -40.31 -16.83 -34.06
C ARG A 6 -40.43 -18.09 -34.95
N PRO A 7 -39.42 -18.59 -35.71
CA PRO A 7 -38.19 -19.18 -35.12
C PRO A 7 -36.91 -19.28 -36.00
N ALA A 8 -35.85 -19.82 -35.36
CA ALA A 8 -34.87 -20.80 -35.87
C ALA A 8 -33.47 -20.38 -36.40
N LEU A 9 -32.52 -21.21 -35.93
CA LEU A 9 -31.34 -21.76 -36.61
C LEU A 9 -30.03 -20.97 -36.65
N PHE A 10 -29.15 -21.29 -35.68
CA PHE A 10 -27.71 -21.00 -35.70
C PHE A 10 -26.94 -22.09 -36.48
N LEU A 11 -25.99 -21.64 -37.28
CA LEU A 11 -25.14 -22.37 -38.21
C LEU A 11 -23.88 -22.95 -37.53
N ILE A 12 -23.51 -24.15 -37.97
CA ILE A 12 -22.37 -25.01 -37.63
C ILE A 12 -21.06 -24.45 -38.24
N ILE A 13 -19.88 -24.64 -37.65
CA ILE A 13 -18.73 -25.49 -38.08
C ILE A 13 -17.53 -24.99 -37.24
N GLY A 14 -16.64 -25.75 -36.61
CA GLY A 14 -16.40 -27.17 -36.46
C GLY A 14 -15.01 -27.30 -35.80
N LEU A 15 -14.88 -28.05 -34.71
CA LEU A 15 -13.57 -28.46 -34.19
C LEU A 15 -13.60 -29.96 -33.90
N CYS A 16 -12.56 -30.61 -34.41
CA CYS A 16 -12.40 -32.05 -34.56
C CYS A 16 -12.28 -32.78 -33.21
N LEU A 17 -12.93 -33.94 -33.12
CA LEU A 17 -12.80 -34.91 -32.04
C LEU A 17 -11.45 -35.64 -32.10
N ALA A 18 -10.92 -35.95 -30.93
CA ALA A 18 -10.41 -37.29 -30.64
C ALA A 18 -10.62 -37.60 -29.16
N GLU A 19 -11.60 -38.46 -28.87
CA GLU A 19 -11.82 -39.11 -27.58
C GLU A 19 -10.85 -40.28 -27.40
N ALA A 20 -10.42 -40.53 -26.17
CA ALA A 20 -10.23 -41.89 -25.67
C ALA A 20 -10.71 -41.95 -24.20
N GLN A 21 -11.67 -42.84 -23.97
CA GLN A 21 -12.48 -43.03 -22.77
C GLN A 21 -11.71 -43.65 -21.58
N VAL A 22 -12.13 -43.32 -20.35
CA VAL A 22 -12.34 -44.30 -19.26
C VAL A 22 -13.52 -43.85 -18.38
N GLY A 23 -14.40 -44.81 -18.05
CA GLY A 23 -15.67 -44.65 -17.32
C GLY A 23 -15.59 -44.44 -15.79
N PRO A 24 -16.71 -44.67 -15.07
CA PRO A 24 -17.14 -43.83 -13.94
C PRO A 24 -16.67 -44.32 -12.57
N ILE A 25 -16.51 -43.40 -11.62
CA ILE A 25 -16.48 -43.73 -10.19
C ILE A 25 -17.46 -42.82 -9.44
N VAL A 26 -18.47 -43.47 -8.90
CA VAL A 26 -19.46 -42.95 -7.95
C VAL A 26 -18.79 -42.79 -6.59
N GLY A 27 -19.01 -41.65 -5.93
CA GLY A 27 -18.54 -41.42 -4.57
C GLY A 27 -18.91 -40.05 -4.04
N THR A 28 -20.16 -39.88 -3.63
CA THR A 28 -20.62 -38.76 -2.79
C THR A 28 -19.88 -38.75 -1.46
N GLN A 29 -19.30 -37.61 -1.07
CA GLN A 29 -19.13 -37.26 0.34
C GLN A 29 -19.43 -35.77 0.57
N HIS A 30 -20.30 -35.56 1.57
CA HIS A 30 -20.69 -34.28 2.14
C HIS A 30 -19.48 -33.53 2.70
N VAL A 31 -19.34 -32.25 2.37
CA VAL A 31 -18.42 -31.34 3.07
C VAL A 31 -19.22 -30.56 4.11
N THR A 32 -18.93 -30.81 5.38
CA THR A 32 -19.39 -29.96 6.49
C THR A 32 -18.30 -28.93 6.75
N VAL A 33 -18.66 -27.65 6.74
CA VAL A 33 -17.74 -26.54 7.06
C VAL A 33 -17.77 -26.32 8.57
N SER A 34 -16.64 -26.52 9.26
CA SER A 34 -16.47 -26.05 10.65
C SER A 34 -15.56 -24.83 10.68
N GLN A 35 -16.04 -23.78 11.32
CA GLN A 35 -15.25 -22.63 11.74
C GLN A 35 -14.20 -23.10 12.76
N ASP A 36 -12.92 -23.01 12.40
CA ASP A 36 -11.82 -22.55 13.23
C ASP A 36 -10.49 -22.82 12.48
N GLY A 37 -9.52 -21.95 12.72
CA GLY A 37 -8.35 -21.73 11.86
C GLY A 37 -7.43 -22.93 11.66
N MET A 38 -6.75 -22.90 10.50
CA MET A 38 -5.56 -23.68 10.13
C MET A 38 -5.71 -25.21 10.17
N ALA A 39 -6.02 -25.82 9.02
CA ALA A 39 -5.58 -27.18 8.76
C ALA A 39 -5.29 -27.42 7.27
N ALA A 40 -4.06 -27.86 7.01
CA ALA A 40 -3.64 -28.48 5.77
C ALA A 40 -4.42 -29.80 5.54
N ALA A 41 -4.85 -30.03 4.30
CA ALA A 41 -5.47 -31.29 3.91
C ALA A 41 -4.49 -32.45 4.09
N THR A 42 -4.84 -33.39 4.97
CA THR A 42 -4.11 -34.65 5.18
C THR A 42 -4.86 -35.75 4.44
N ALA A 43 -4.31 -36.25 3.33
CA ALA A 43 -4.80 -37.46 2.69
C ALA A 43 -3.94 -38.64 3.12
N ALA A 44 -4.55 -39.59 3.84
CA ALA A 44 -3.93 -40.86 4.18
C ALA A 44 -3.96 -41.79 2.95
N MET A 45 -2.80 -42.30 2.52
CA MET A 45 -2.73 -43.50 1.70
C MET A 45 -2.06 -44.63 2.49
N THR A 46 -2.78 -45.74 2.50
CA THR A 46 -2.47 -47.03 3.11
C THR A 46 -1.26 -47.70 2.48
N SER A 47 -0.47 -48.35 3.34
CA SER A 47 0.78 -49.04 3.06
C SER A 47 0.63 -50.30 2.20
N THR A 48 1.56 -50.50 1.25
CA THR A 48 2.19 -51.81 1.00
C THR A 48 3.63 -51.63 0.48
N SER A 49 4.58 -52.09 1.31
CA SER A 49 5.99 -52.48 1.06
C SER A 49 7.00 -51.52 0.41
N ALA A 50 7.93 -51.05 1.26
CA ALA A 50 9.36 -50.75 1.03
C ALA A 50 9.78 -49.55 0.15
N GLY A 51 9.97 -48.38 0.77
CA GLY A 51 10.75 -47.27 0.21
C GLY A 51 10.52 -45.94 0.94
N ARG A 52 11.59 -45.29 1.42
CA ARG A 52 11.59 -44.06 2.24
C ARG A 52 10.71 -42.93 1.67
N ALA A 53 9.85 -42.34 2.52
CA ALA A 53 9.09 -41.13 2.24
C ALA A 53 9.99 -39.88 2.22
N VAL A 54 9.85 -39.04 1.18
CA VAL A 54 10.46 -37.71 1.05
C VAL A 54 9.35 -36.66 1.26
N PRO A 55 9.54 -35.62 2.09
CA PRO A 55 8.50 -34.60 2.28
C PRO A 55 8.38 -33.67 1.07
N LEU A 56 7.15 -33.30 0.73
CA LEU A 56 6.76 -32.43 -0.38
C LEU A 56 7.38 -31.02 -0.25
N GLY A 57 8.24 -30.65 -1.19
CA GLY A 57 8.75 -29.29 -1.36
C GLY A 57 9.30 -29.06 -2.78
N ARG A 58 8.69 -28.09 -3.48
CA ARG A 58 9.08 -27.50 -4.79
C ARG A 58 9.35 -28.48 -5.95
N VAL A 59 8.43 -28.48 -6.91
CA VAL A 59 8.65 -29.04 -8.26
C VAL A 59 9.81 -28.29 -8.92
N LEU A 60 10.91 -29.01 -9.17
CA LEU A 60 12.02 -28.59 -10.04
C LEU A 60 11.70 -29.13 -11.43
N ALA A 61 11.63 -28.27 -12.44
CA ALA A 61 11.64 -28.76 -13.82
C ALA A 61 13.05 -29.28 -14.14
N THR A 62 13.14 -30.54 -14.56
CA THR A 62 14.37 -31.18 -15.02
C THR A 62 14.35 -31.33 -16.53
N ASP A 63 15.48 -31.14 -17.19
CA ASP A 63 15.63 -31.53 -18.59
C ASP A 63 15.74 -33.06 -18.75
N SER A 64 15.76 -33.54 -20.00
CA SER A 64 15.83 -34.98 -20.34
C SER A 64 17.14 -35.67 -19.92
N HIS A 65 18.05 -34.96 -19.25
CA HIS A 65 19.29 -35.50 -18.69
C HIS A 65 19.34 -35.38 -17.15
N GLY A 66 18.24 -34.96 -16.49
CA GLY A 66 18.12 -34.95 -15.03
C GLY A 66 18.75 -33.74 -14.34
N ASN A 67 19.09 -32.68 -15.07
CA ASN A 67 19.65 -31.47 -14.47
C ASN A 67 18.54 -30.46 -14.11
N ALA A 68 18.61 -29.89 -12.90
CA ALA A 68 17.71 -28.82 -12.45
C ALA A 68 18.41 -27.46 -12.52
N THR A 69 17.80 -26.47 -13.19
CA THR A 69 18.35 -25.10 -13.28
C THR A 69 17.80 -24.21 -12.17
N VAL A 70 18.68 -23.59 -11.39
CA VAL A 70 18.33 -22.58 -10.37
C VAL A 70 18.88 -21.22 -10.81
N TRP A 71 18.01 -20.24 -11.02
CA TRP A 71 18.45 -18.85 -11.21
C TRP A 71 18.87 -18.26 -9.85
N LYS A 72 20.17 -18.08 -9.64
CA LYS A 72 20.72 -17.27 -8.53
C LYS A 72 21.31 -15.99 -9.10
N GLN A 73 20.75 -14.84 -8.73
CA GLN A 73 21.45 -13.56 -8.83
C GLN A 73 22.58 -13.54 -7.79
N ASN A 74 23.74 -13.04 -8.22
CA ASN A 74 24.94 -12.66 -7.46
C ASN A 74 26.07 -13.71 -7.28
N ARG A 75 27.10 -13.49 -8.11
CA ARG A 75 28.54 -13.90 -8.07
C ARG A 75 28.89 -15.40 -8.01
N ALA A 76 29.49 -15.88 -9.10
CA ALA A 76 30.15 -17.19 -9.19
C ALA A 76 31.57 -17.17 -8.59
N GLN A 77 31.91 -18.16 -7.76
CA GLN A 77 33.29 -18.55 -7.46
C GLN A 77 33.47 -20.05 -7.76
N ARG A 78 34.62 -20.41 -8.34
CA ARG A 78 35.01 -21.79 -8.69
C ARG A 78 35.35 -22.57 -7.41
N ILE A 79 34.86 -23.80 -7.29
CA ILE A 79 35.30 -24.78 -6.29
C ILE A 79 35.92 -25.96 -7.04
N ASP A 80 37.20 -26.22 -6.79
CA ASP A 80 37.94 -27.41 -7.22
C ASP A 80 37.61 -28.58 -6.28
N SER A 81 37.42 -29.76 -6.85
CA SER A 81 36.95 -30.96 -6.16
C SER A 81 38.12 -31.87 -5.78
N SER A 82 38.64 -31.76 -4.56
CA SER A 82 39.27 -32.91 -3.90
C SER A 82 39.15 -32.82 -2.36
N SER A 83 38.71 -33.93 -1.76
CA SER A 83 38.70 -34.26 -0.32
C SER A 83 37.54 -33.77 0.58
N GLN A 84 36.63 -34.74 0.78
CA GLN A 84 35.96 -35.16 2.02
C GLN A 84 35.16 -34.17 2.90
N SER A 85 33.87 -34.48 2.97
CA SER A 85 33.00 -34.49 4.15
C SER A 85 33.28 -33.44 5.23
N ASN A 86 32.70 -32.26 5.03
CA ASN A 86 31.99 -31.58 6.09
C ASN A 86 30.73 -31.01 5.46
N LEU A 87 29.57 -31.50 5.88
CA LEU A 87 28.31 -30.78 5.68
C LEU A 87 28.45 -29.47 6.44
N HIS A 88 28.99 -28.46 5.76
CA HIS A 88 28.83 -27.09 6.19
C HIS A 88 27.37 -26.78 5.89
N THR A 89 26.49 -27.14 6.84
CA THR A 89 25.27 -26.37 7.04
C THR A 89 25.73 -24.96 7.31
N THR A 90 25.97 -24.19 6.24
CA THR A 90 25.92 -22.75 6.30
C THR A 90 24.46 -22.43 6.58
N SER A 91 24.10 -22.57 7.85
CA SER A 91 23.03 -21.78 8.43
C SER A 91 23.42 -20.36 8.05
N SER A 92 22.78 -19.83 7.02
CA SER A 92 22.75 -18.42 6.77
C SER A 92 22.06 -17.83 7.99
N ILE A 93 22.85 -17.58 9.03
CA ILE A 93 22.61 -16.52 9.98
C ILE A 93 22.43 -15.29 9.10
N VAL A 94 21.16 -15.00 8.78
CA VAL A 94 20.76 -13.65 8.41
C VAL A 94 21.06 -12.86 9.67
N SER A 95 22.27 -12.30 9.73
CA SER A 95 22.57 -11.29 10.72
C SER A 95 21.44 -10.27 10.60
N PRO A 96 20.74 -9.93 11.70
CA PRO A 96 19.76 -8.87 11.63
C PRO A 96 20.49 -7.65 11.06
N SER A 97 20.04 -7.18 9.89
CA SER A 97 20.47 -5.91 9.34
C SER A 97 20.20 -4.88 10.43
N THR A 98 21.26 -4.40 11.08
CA THR A 98 21.12 -3.35 12.07
C THR A 98 20.53 -2.15 11.36
N ALA A 99 19.38 -1.67 11.80
CA ALA A 99 18.79 -0.44 11.30
C ALA A 99 19.83 0.67 11.30
N ILE A 100 20.07 1.28 10.13
CA ILE A 100 20.98 2.39 9.99
C ILE A 100 20.22 3.72 9.88
N THR A 101 20.95 4.81 10.07
CA THR A 101 20.45 6.15 9.75
C THR A 101 21.10 6.65 8.47
N ILE A 102 20.29 7.03 7.50
CA ILE A 102 20.70 7.65 6.23
C ILE A 102 20.39 9.14 6.33
N HIS A 103 21.42 9.97 6.27
CA HIS A 103 21.30 11.42 6.39
C HIS A 103 21.03 12.05 5.03
N VAL A 104 20.04 12.92 4.96
CA VAL A 104 19.77 13.73 3.77
C VAL A 104 20.11 15.19 4.10
N PRO A 105 20.96 15.88 3.31
CA PRO A 105 21.53 15.44 2.03
C PRO A 105 22.90 14.72 2.13
N ALA A 106 23.44 14.48 3.33
CA ALA A 106 24.85 14.09 3.50
C ALA A 106 25.22 12.71 2.92
N ASP A 107 24.37 11.70 3.11
CA ASP A 107 24.58 10.33 2.60
C ASP A 107 23.84 10.10 1.27
N GLN A 108 22.72 10.79 1.05
CA GLN A 108 21.94 10.77 -0.18
C GLN A 108 21.44 12.18 -0.49
N PRO A 109 21.56 12.66 -1.75
CA PRO A 109 21.25 14.04 -2.10
C PRO A 109 19.75 14.39 -2.01
N THR A 110 18.88 13.39 -2.06
CA THR A 110 17.42 13.55 -2.10
C THR A 110 16.75 12.60 -1.10
N ILE A 111 15.53 12.95 -0.68
CA ILE A 111 14.74 12.10 0.21
C ILE A 111 14.37 10.79 -0.50
N GLN A 112 13.95 10.84 -1.76
CA GLN A 112 13.66 9.61 -2.51
C GLN A 112 14.92 8.75 -2.70
N GLY A 113 16.09 9.35 -2.90
CA GLY A 113 17.36 8.62 -2.99
C GLY A 113 17.66 7.83 -1.70
N ALA A 114 17.40 8.45 -0.55
CA ALA A 114 17.49 7.77 0.75
C ALA A 114 16.45 6.65 0.90
N ILE A 115 15.20 6.85 0.46
CA ILE A 115 14.17 5.79 0.47
C ILE A 115 14.61 4.61 -0.39
N ASN A 116 15.13 4.88 -1.58
CA ASN A 116 15.61 3.84 -2.49
C ASN A 116 16.73 3.00 -1.85
N ALA A 117 17.67 3.66 -1.15
CA ALA A 117 18.80 3.02 -0.48
C ALA A 117 18.44 2.30 0.83
N ALA A 118 17.38 2.73 1.52
CA ALA A 118 16.97 2.19 2.81
C ALA A 118 16.46 0.75 2.74
N ASN A 119 16.75 -0.03 3.78
CA ASN A 119 16.11 -1.30 4.07
C ASN A 119 15.04 -1.13 5.15
N ASN A 120 14.17 -2.12 5.29
CA ASN A 120 13.20 -2.14 6.39
C ASN A 120 13.91 -2.03 7.75
N GLY A 121 13.41 -1.15 8.61
CA GLY A 121 13.99 -0.80 9.90
C GLY A 121 14.83 0.48 9.89
N ASP A 122 15.30 0.92 8.72
CA ASP A 122 16.17 2.10 8.63
C ASP A 122 15.44 3.42 8.92
N THR A 123 16.22 4.41 9.32
CA THR A 123 15.77 5.79 9.50
C THR A 123 16.40 6.69 8.45
N ILE A 124 15.57 7.49 7.79
CA ILE A 124 15.98 8.58 6.92
C ILE A 124 15.86 9.86 7.74
N LEU A 125 17.01 10.45 8.06
CA LEU A 125 17.11 11.65 8.87
C LEU A 125 17.38 12.86 7.97
N VAL A 126 16.38 13.71 7.81
CA VAL A 126 16.39 14.82 6.85
C VAL A 126 16.74 16.13 7.54
N SER A 127 17.84 16.75 7.11
CA SER A 127 18.31 18.05 7.62
C SER A 127 17.35 19.18 7.25
N ASP A 128 17.56 20.34 7.85
CA ASP A 128 16.76 21.53 7.54
C ASP A 128 16.94 21.95 6.08
N GLY A 129 15.84 22.39 5.46
CA GLY A 129 15.84 22.78 4.05
C GLY A 129 14.52 22.56 3.35
N THR A 130 14.49 22.97 2.09
CA THR A 130 13.36 22.73 1.18
C THR A 130 13.78 21.72 0.13
N TYR A 131 13.06 20.59 0.10
CA TYR A 131 13.26 19.49 -0.82
C TYR A 131 12.13 19.51 -1.84
N ASN A 132 12.45 19.82 -3.10
CA ASN A 132 11.48 19.86 -4.19
C ASN A 132 11.32 18.45 -4.78
N GLU A 133 10.45 17.65 -4.18
CA GLU A 133 10.29 16.23 -4.47
C GLU A 133 8.84 15.79 -4.31
N ASN A 134 8.45 14.75 -5.04
CA ASN A 134 7.28 13.92 -4.77
C ASN A 134 7.81 12.53 -4.40
N ILE A 135 7.60 12.09 -3.16
CA ILE A 135 8.21 10.87 -2.64
C ILE A 135 7.21 9.71 -2.54
N ASN A 136 7.68 8.50 -2.78
CA ASN A 136 6.97 7.25 -2.52
C ASN A 136 7.76 6.43 -1.50
N VAL A 137 7.09 5.94 -0.46
CA VAL A 137 7.73 5.15 0.62
C VAL A 137 7.98 3.69 0.18
N ASP A 138 7.48 3.29 -1.00
CA ASP A 138 7.80 2.06 -1.71
C ASP A 138 7.56 0.78 -0.89
N GLY A 139 6.53 0.78 -0.04
CA GLY A 139 6.17 -0.38 0.78
C GLY A 139 7.15 -0.65 1.93
N LYS A 140 8.11 0.24 2.16
CA LYS A 140 9.19 0.02 3.14
C LYS A 140 8.74 0.37 4.56
N ALA A 141 9.11 -0.47 5.52
CA ALA A 141 8.93 -0.24 6.95
C ALA A 141 10.09 0.63 7.49
N ILE A 142 10.12 1.89 7.08
CA ILE A 142 11.19 2.86 7.40
C ILE A 142 10.63 4.08 8.12
N THR A 143 11.50 4.79 8.85
CA THR A 143 11.15 6.08 9.45
C THR A 143 11.75 7.22 8.64
N VAL A 144 10.92 8.05 8.01
CA VAL A 144 11.34 9.31 7.40
C VAL A 144 11.04 10.43 8.39
N LYS A 145 12.08 11.11 8.87
CA LYS A 145 11.96 12.12 9.93
C LYS A 145 12.85 13.34 9.69
N SER A 146 12.32 14.53 9.94
CA SER A 146 13.08 15.78 10.00
C SER A 146 13.98 15.85 11.23
N VAL A 147 15.15 16.47 11.14
CA VAL A 147 16.02 16.72 12.30
C VAL A 147 15.37 17.69 13.28
N HIS A 148 14.88 18.85 12.81
CA HIS A 148 14.36 19.92 13.69
C HIS A 148 12.87 20.26 13.49
N GLY A 149 12.10 19.39 12.85
CA GLY A 149 10.65 19.50 12.76
C GLY A 149 10.14 20.36 11.60
N ALA A 150 8.80 20.45 11.53
CA ALA A 150 8.09 20.92 10.34
C ALA A 150 8.36 22.39 10.01
N SER A 151 8.80 23.20 10.97
CA SER A 151 9.14 24.61 10.76
C SER A 151 10.41 24.82 9.94
N LEU A 152 11.30 23.82 9.88
CA LEU A 152 12.62 23.93 9.24
C LEU A 152 12.84 22.97 8.08
N THR A 153 12.01 21.92 7.96
CA THR A 153 12.11 20.96 6.86
C THR A 153 10.82 20.93 6.04
N THR A 154 10.91 21.29 4.77
CA THR A 154 9.77 21.30 3.83
C THR A 154 9.99 20.29 2.70
N ILE A 155 8.99 19.45 2.45
CA ILE A 155 8.86 18.71 1.19
C ILE A 155 7.83 19.47 0.32
N ASN A 156 8.29 19.93 -0.84
CA ASN A 156 7.52 20.75 -1.77
C ASN A 156 7.26 19.94 -3.05
N GLY A 157 6.00 19.59 -3.29
CA GLY A 157 5.60 18.75 -4.42
C GLY A 157 5.51 19.47 -5.77
N GLY A 158 5.84 20.76 -5.84
CA GLY A 158 5.95 21.53 -7.09
C GLY A 158 4.68 21.66 -7.94
N GLY A 159 3.52 21.26 -7.42
CA GLY A 159 2.25 21.22 -8.14
C GLY A 159 2.11 20.05 -9.12
N LEU A 160 2.97 19.02 -9.03
CA LEU A 160 3.06 17.95 -10.03
C LEU A 160 2.28 16.67 -9.65
N GLY A 161 1.88 16.54 -8.38
CA GLY A 161 1.24 15.34 -7.86
C GLY A 161 1.07 15.40 -6.34
N PRO A 162 0.60 14.30 -5.72
CA PRO A 162 0.76 14.07 -4.28
C PRO A 162 2.20 14.29 -3.84
N VAL A 163 2.43 15.00 -2.72
CA VAL A 163 3.80 15.22 -2.22
C VAL A 163 4.37 13.93 -1.64
N VAL A 164 3.55 13.16 -0.92
CA VAL A 164 3.95 11.88 -0.30
C VAL A 164 2.96 10.79 -0.65
N LEU A 165 3.47 9.64 -1.08
CA LEU A 165 2.70 8.45 -1.41
C LEU A 165 2.98 7.30 -0.43
N PHE A 166 1.90 6.71 0.07
CA PHE A 166 1.85 5.44 0.77
C PHE A 166 0.86 4.53 0.05
N ILE A 167 1.31 3.88 -1.03
CA ILE A 167 0.43 3.17 -1.98
C ILE A 167 0.91 1.75 -2.30
N SER A 168 1.88 1.23 -1.54
CA SER A 168 2.57 -0.03 -1.81
C SER A 168 2.51 -1.00 -0.62
N GLY A 169 1.50 -0.88 0.23
CA GLY A 169 1.27 -1.78 1.36
C GLY A 169 2.06 -1.39 2.62
N GLU A 170 2.36 -0.10 2.77
CA GLU A 170 3.04 0.43 3.94
C GLU A 170 2.25 0.14 5.22
N THR A 171 2.96 -0.15 6.30
CA THR A 171 2.38 -0.52 7.60
C THR A 171 2.60 0.59 8.62
N ALA A 172 2.16 0.40 9.86
CA ALA A 172 2.37 1.37 10.93
C ALA A 172 3.86 1.68 11.20
N SER A 173 4.76 0.79 10.77
CA SER A 173 6.22 0.96 10.84
C SER A 173 6.78 1.87 9.73
N SER A 174 5.97 2.25 8.75
CA SER A 174 6.29 3.27 7.75
C SER A 174 5.87 4.63 8.30
N VAL A 175 6.85 5.40 8.77
CA VAL A 175 6.61 6.62 9.56
C VAL A 175 7.02 7.86 8.77
N LEU A 176 6.15 8.87 8.71
CA LEU A 176 6.47 10.22 8.28
C LEU A 176 6.32 11.19 9.45
N ASN A 177 7.42 11.83 9.85
CA ASN A 177 7.47 12.66 11.04
C ASN A 177 8.14 14.02 10.82
N GLY A 178 7.45 15.10 11.20
CA GLY A 178 8.08 16.41 11.38
C GLY A 178 8.30 17.22 10.10
N PHE A 179 7.51 17.06 9.05
CA PHE A 179 7.69 17.82 7.81
C PHE A 179 6.60 18.87 7.60
N THR A 180 6.97 20.00 6.98
CA THR A 180 5.99 20.75 6.19
C THR A 180 5.79 20.04 4.85
N ILE A 181 4.56 19.69 4.52
CA ILE A 181 4.16 19.05 3.27
C ILE A 181 3.31 20.05 2.48
N SER A 182 3.80 20.53 1.34
CA SER A 182 3.16 21.64 0.63
C SER A 182 3.28 21.58 -0.89
N ASN A 183 2.46 22.40 -1.57
CA ASN A 183 2.41 22.54 -3.01
C ASN A 183 2.19 21.21 -3.74
N GLY A 184 1.48 20.26 -3.16
CA GLY A 184 0.99 19.10 -3.88
C GLY A 184 -0.26 19.42 -4.71
N SER A 185 -0.47 18.66 -5.79
CA SER A 185 -1.62 18.84 -6.68
C SER A 185 -2.09 17.49 -7.25
N ALA A 186 -3.24 17.01 -6.82
CA ALA A 186 -3.80 15.73 -7.25
C ALA A 186 -5.17 15.90 -7.97
N GLY A 187 -5.14 15.97 -9.30
CA GLY A 187 -6.34 15.90 -10.14
C GLY A 187 -6.80 14.46 -10.37
N PHE A 188 -7.95 14.22 -11.04
CA PHE A 188 -8.46 12.86 -11.30
C PHE A 188 -7.50 11.93 -12.07
N GLN A 189 -6.50 12.49 -12.75
CA GLN A 189 -5.44 11.75 -13.44
C GLN A 189 -4.30 11.30 -12.52
N ALA A 190 -4.22 11.85 -11.30
CA ALA A 190 -3.23 11.48 -10.31
C ALA A 190 -3.56 10.11 -9.67
N PRO A 191 -2.58 9.45 -9.03
CA PRO A 191 -2.82 8.22 -8.28
C PRO A 191 -4.03 8.37 -7.34
N ASN A 192 -4.75 7.27 -7.14
CA ASN A 192 -5.97 7.23 -6.32
C ASN A 192 -7.08 8.20 -6.76
N TYR A 193 -7.16 8.51 -8.06
CA TYR A 193 -8.22 9.33 -8.66
C TYR A 193 -8.33 10.74 -8.04
N GLY A 194 -7.19 11.39 -7.84
CA GLY A 194 -7.13 12.78 -7.35
C GLY A 194 -7.33 12.92 -5.84
N GLU A 195 -6.89 11.91 -5.10
CA GLU A 195 -6.88 11.90 -3.63
C GLU A 195 -5.50 12.30 -3.09
N GLY A 196 -5.49 13.11 -2.03
CA GLY A 196 -4.26 13.33 -1.26
C GLY A 196 -3.25 14.23 -1.94
N GLY A 197 -3.61 15.50 -2.16
CA GLY A 197 -2.68 16.49 -2.71
C GLY A 197 -1.41 16.60 -1.87
N GLY A 198 -1.53 16.69 -0.55
CA GLY A 198 -0.39 16.58 0.35
C GLY A 198 0.10 15.13 0.46
N ILE A 199 -0.75 14.27 1.03
CA ILE A 199 -0.43 12.87 1.30
C ILE A 199 -1.54 11.97 0.77
N ALA A 200 -1.19 10.99 -0.07
CA ALA A 200 -2.12 9.96 -0.52
C ALA A 200 -1.78 8.61 0.12
N VAL A 201 -2.79 8.00 0.74
CA VAL A 201 -2.72 6.67 1.37
C VAL A 201 -3.68 5.75 0.66
N SER A 202 -3.18 4.63 0.14
CA SER A 202 -3.99 3.63 -0.57
C SER A 202 -3.56 2.22 -0.22
N ASN A 203 -4.50 1.38 0.21
CA ASN A 203 -4.22 0.00 0.63
C ASN A 203 -3.06 -0.11 1.64
N SER A 204 -2.91 0.92 2.48
CA SER A 204 -1.75 1.12 3.36
C SER A 204 -2.18 1.72 4.70
N SER A 205 -1.37 1.51 5.73
CA SER A 205 -1.65 1.92 7.11
C SER A 205 -0.45 2.59 7.78
N PRO A 206 0.13 3.67 7.20
CA PRO A 206 1.30 4.36 7.74
C PRO A 206 1.02 5.13 9.04
N THR A 207 2.10 5.55 9.70
CA THR A 207 2.07 6.48 10.83
C THR A 207 2.49 7.88 10.37
N ILE A 208 1.56 8.83 10.36
CA ILE A 208 1.75 10.22 9.90
C ILE A 208 1.64 11.14 11.12
N THR A 209 2.75 11.73 11.56
CA THR A 209 2.78 12.48 12.83
C THR A 209 3.57 13.78 12.81
N HIS A 210 3.11 14.77 13.58
CA HIS A 210 3.83 16.03 13.78
C HIS A 210 4.19 16.78 12.48
N ASN A 211 3.40 16.59 11.42
CA ASN A 211 3.58 17.27 10.15
C ASN A 211 2.70 18.53 10.07
N THR A 212 3.13 19.50 9.25
CA THR A 212 2.31 20.64 8.80
C THR A 212 1.94 20.43 7.33
N ILE A 213 0.71 20.02 7.07
CA ILE A 213 0.23 19.66 5.73
C ILE A 213 -0.63 20.81 5.21
N ARG A 214 -0.07 21.63 4.33
CA ARG A 214 -0.69 22.89 3.93
C ARG A 214 -0.50 23.28 2.49
N SER A 215 -1.42 24.10 1.98
CA SER A 215 -1.31 24.68 0.63
C SER A 215 -1.21 23.60 -0.45
N ASN A 216 -1.95 22.50 -0.26
CA ASN A 216 -2.06 21.43 -1.24
C ASN A 216 -3.43 21.48 -1.93
N ASN A 217 -3.46 20.99 -3.15
CA ASN A 217 -4.65 20.96 -3.99
C ASN A 217 -5.01 19.51 -4.33
N ALA A 218 -6.29 19.15 -4.28
CA ALA A 218 -6.75 17.88 -4.83
C ALA A 218 -8.24 17.90 -5.19
N CYS A 219 -8.70 16.91 -5.94
CA CYS A 219 -10.13 16.70 -6.14
C CYS A 219 -10.82 16.20 -4.87
N ASN A 220 -10.10 15.41 -4.03
CA ASN A 220 -10.58 14.83 -2.78
C ASN A 220 -9.44 14.79 -1.75
N GLY A 221 -9.71 14.96 -0.46
CA GLY A 221 -8.66 14.80 0.56
C GLY A 221 -7.46 15.72 0.33
N ALA A 222 -7.67 17.02 0.10
CA ALA A 222 -6.60 17.89 -0.43
C ALA A 222 -5.35 17.92 0.45
N GLY A 223 -5.51 17.90 1.77
CA GLY A 223 -4.42 17.62 2.69
C GLY A 223 -4.02 16.14 2.66
N ILE A 224 -4.90 15.27 3.14
CA ILE A 224 -4.68 13.82 3.20
C ILE A 224 -5.87 13.08 2.57
N GLY A 225 -5.61 12.20 1.60
CA GLY A 225 -6.61 11.30 1.02
C GLY A 225 -6.33 9.85 1.40
N ILE A 226 -7.35 9.14 1.92
CA ILE A 226 -7.20 7.76 2.43
C ILE A 226 -8.24 6.87 1.76
N GLY A 227 -7.76 5.86 1.03
CA GLY A 227 -8.57 4.81 0.42
C GLY A 227 -8.12 3.43 0.86
N PHE A 228 -9.07 2.62 1.35
CA PHE A 228 -8.83 1.21 1.70
C PHE A 228 -7.66 0.99 2.68
N GLY A 229 -7.49 1.89 3.65
CA GLY A 229 -6.33 1.92 4.55
C GLY A 229 -6.69 2.00 6.03
N GLY A 230 -5.67 2.05 6.88
CA GLY A 230 -5.84 2.22 8.32
C GLY A 230 -4.72 3.05 8.98
N PRO A 231 -4.38 4.25 8.46
CA PRO A 231 -3.29 5.04 9.00
C PRO A 231 -3.58 5.59 10.40
N LEU A 232 -2.50 5.81 11.15
CA LEU A 232 -2.51 6.70 12.32
C LEU A 232 -2.11 8.10 11.88
N ILE A 233 -3.02 9.05 12.05
CA ILE A 233 -2.81 10.48 11.76
C ILE A 233 -2.89 11.21 13.09
N GLN A 234 -1.73 11.62 13.62
CA GLN A 234 -1.66 12.17 14.97
C GLN A 234 -0.78 13.41 15.11
N GLY A 235 -1.28 14.43 15.81
CA GLY A 235 -0.50 15.62 16.15
C GLY A 235 -0.10 16.46 14.93
N ASN A 236 -0.85 16.36 13.82
CA ASN A 236 -0.58 17.13 12.61
C ASN A 236 -1.37 18.45 12.59
N VAL A 237 -0.85 19.43 11.86
CA VAL A 237 -1.56 20.66 11.48
C VAL A 237 -1.90 20.56 10.00
N ILE A 238 -3.18 20.49 9.67
CA ILE A 238 -3.68 20.30 8.30
C ILE A 238 -4.48 21.54 7.92
N SER A 239 -3.92 22.40 7.06
CA SER A 239 -4.52 23.71 6.83
C SER A 239 -4.37 24.28 5.44
N ASN A 240 -5.30 25.14 5.03
CA ASN A 240 -5.22 25.86 3.75
C ASN A 240 -5.07 24.92 2.54
N ASN A 241 -5.66 23.73 2.61
CA ASN A 241 -5.73 22.81 1.48
C ASN A 241 -7.05 23.04 0.73
N LEU A 242 -6.99 22.98 -0.60
CA LEU A 242 -8.05 23.48 -1.48
C LEU A 242 -8.49 22.44 -2.52
N GLN A 243 -9.76 22.52 -2.93
CA GLN A 243 -10.20 21.89 -4.17
C GLN A 243 -9.91 22.82 -5.36
N VAL A 244 -9.07 22.39 -6.30
CA VAL A 244 -8.70 23.17 -7.50
C VAL A 244 -8.80 22.29 -8.74
N GLY A 245 -9.44 22.80 -9.80
CA GLY A 245 -9.50 22.12 -11.10
C GLY A 245 -10.46 20.94 -11.16
N CYS A 246 -11.29 20.72 -10.14
CA CYS A 246 -12.27 19.63 -10.08
C CYS A 246 -13.62 20.14 -9.57
N SER A 247 -14.68 19.42 -9.90
CA SER A 247 -16.01 19.58 -9.31
C SER A 247 -16.53 18.22 -8.85
N GLY A 248 -17.37 18.21 -7.82
CA GLY A 248 -17.84 16.97 -7.20
C GLY A 248 -16.76 16.27 -6.38
N GLY A 249 -16.91 14.96 -6.20
CA GLY A 249 -16.04 14.16 -5.34
C GLY A 249 -16.68 13.82 -3.99
N ILE A 250 -15.93 13.11 -3.17
CA ILE A 250 -16.34 12.72 -1.81
C ILE A 250 -16.02 13.81 -0.79
N GLY A 251 -15.17 14.78 -1.16
CA GLY A 251 -14.83 15.93 -0.34
C GLY A 251 -13.66 15.72 0.61
N GLY A 252 -13.66 16.44 1.74
CA GLY A 252 -12.57 16.43 2.72
C GLY A 252 -11.41 17.33 2.32
N GLY A 253 -11.58 18.65 2.38
CA GLY A 253 -10.49 19.59 2.09
C GLY A 253 -9.25 19.34 2.97
N GLY A 254 -9.44 19.06 4.27
CA GLY A 254 -8.37 18.62 5.16
C GLY A 254 -8.04 17.15 4.94
N ILE A 255 -8.98 16.27 5.28
CA ILE A 255 -8.80 14.81 5.19
C ILE A 255 -10.03 14.18 4.53
N SER A 256 -9.84 13.23 3.63
CA SER A 256 -10.89 12.30 3.18
C SER A 256 -10.57 10.86 3.60
N VAL A 257 -11.58 10.13 4.05
CA VAL A 257 -11.49 8.71 4.41
C VAL A 257 -12.55 7.94 3.64
N ARG A 258 -12.14 6.90 2.89
CA ARG A 258 -13.10 6.03 2.18
C ARG A 258 -12.71 4.56 2.10
N GLY A 259 -13.66 3.75 1.63
CA GLY A 259 -13.39 2.36 1.22
C GLY A 259 -13.17 1.40 2.38
N ALA A 260 -14.05 1.43 3.38
CA ALA A 260 -13.99 0.59 4.57
C ALA A 260 -12.68 0.71 5.36
N SER A 261 -12.12 1.92 5.41
CA SER A 261 -10.89 2.28 6.13
C SER A 261 -11.06 2.33 7.67
N GLY A 262 -11.73 1.34 8.25
CA GLY A 262 -12.14 1.33 9.67
C GLY A 262 -10.98 1.35 10.67
N GLY A 263 -9.78 0.93 10.26
CA GLY A 263 -8.57 1.02 11.09
C GLY A 263 -8.01 2.44 11.24
N THR A 264 -8.55 3.42 10.50
CA THR A 264 -8.03 4.80 10.49
C THR A 264 -8.25 5.48 11.84
N ARG A 265 -7.19 6.10 12.36
CA ARG A 265 -7.20 6.85 13.62
C ARG A 265 -6.73 8.28 13.39
N ILE A 266 -7.62 9.24 13.60
CA ILE A 266 -7.36 10.68 13.45
C ILE A 266 -7.41 11.29 14.85
N ILE A 267 -6.24 11.55 15.44
CA ILE A 267 -6.13 11.89 16.87
C ILE A 267 -5.30 13.14 17.10
N GLY A 268 -5.80 14.11 17.88
CA GLY A 268 -4.95 15.22 18.33
C GLY A 268 -4.48 16.15 17.22
N ASN A 269 -5.19 16.24 16.09
CA ASN A 269 -4.82 17.08 14.97
C ASN A 269 -5.53 18.43 15.02
N THR A 270 -4.92 19.44 14.41
CA THR A 270 -5.58 20.71 14.08
C THR A 270 -5.90 20.72 12.60
N ILE A 271 -7.18 20.75 12.24
CA ILE A 271 -7.68 20.75 10.85
C ILE A 271 -8.40 22.07 10.62
N SER A 272 -7.78 23.00 9.89
CA SER A 272 -8.30 24.36 9.80
C SER A 272 -8.14 25.06 8.46
N ASN A 273 -9.10 25.91 8.10
CA ASN A 273 -9.04 26.74 6.89
C ASN A 273 -8.87 25.93 5.60
N ASN A 274 -9.33 24.68 5.58
CA ASN A 274 -9.37 23.86 4.39
C ASN A 274 -10.69 24.13 3.64
N THR A 275 -10.63 24.20 2.31
CA THR A 275 -11.80 24.54 1.49
C THR A 275 -12.03 23.52 0.41
N MET A 276 -13.17 22.83 0.48
CA MET A 276 -13.59 21.87 -0.55
C MET A 276 -15.11 21.96 -0.72
N PRO A 277 -15.58 22.83 -1.64
CA PRO A 277 -17.01 23.14 -1.78
C PRO A 277 -17.90 21.94 -2.10
N SER A 278 -17.32 20.85 -2.61
CA SER A 278 -18.04 19.69 -3.14
C SER A 278 -18.35 18.56 -2.15
N GLY A 279 -17.89 18.61 -0.88
CA GLY A 279 -18.11 17.47 0.03
C GLY A 279 -17.51 17.58 1.43
N GLY A 280 -17.44 18.78 2.00
CA GLY A 280 -16.95 18.99 3.37
C GLY A 280 -15.52 19.57 3.40
N GLY A 281 -15.37 20.68 4.11
CA GLY A 281 -14.10 21.41 4.17
C GLY A 281 -13.04 20.73 5.04
N GLY A 282 -13.42 20.22 6.21
CA GLY A 282 -12.50 19.67 7.20
C GLY A 282 -12.22 18.19 6.97
N LEU A 283 -13.18 17.34 7.33
CA LEU A 283 -13.08 15.89 7.24
C LEU A 283 -14.29 15.31 6.49
N SER A 284 -14.05 14.39 5.55
CA SER A 284 -15.12 13.63 4.88
C SER A 284 -14.94 12.13 5.10
N LEU A 285 -16.03 11.43 5.45
CA LEU A 285 -16.06 10.01 5.79
C LEU A 285 -16.97 9.22 4.82
N PHE A 286 -16.51 8.97 3.60
CA PHE A 286 -17.32 8.29 2.59
C PHE A 286 -17.18 6.76 2.65
N ALA A 287 -18.16 6.06 3.20
CA ALA A 287 -18.07 4.61 3.44
C ALA A 287 -16.78 4.24 4.21
N ALA A 288 -16.45 5.03 5.23
CA ALA A 288 -15.16 5.00 5.91
C ALA A 288 -14.93 3.79 6.82
N GLY A 289 -15.94 2.97 7.11
CA GLY A 289 -15.79 1.75 7.90
C GLY A 289 -15.60 1.95 9.41
N GLY A 290 -15.89 3.16 9.94
CA GLY A 290 -15.85 3.46 11.38
C GLY A 290 -14.49 3.93 11.91
N PRO A 291 -13.89 4.99 11.34
CA PRO A 291 -12.63 5.52 11.84
C PRO A 291 -12.76 6.11 13.26
N THR A 292 -11.69 6.07 14.03
CA THR A 292 -11.63 6.75 15.34
C THR A 292 -11.20 8.20 15.14
N ILE A 293 -12.05 9.16 15.55
CA ILE A 293 -11.77 10.59 15.49
C ILE A 293 -11.82 11.13 16.91
N GLN A 294 -10.67 11.52 17.46
CA GLN A 294 -10.57 11.90 18.88
C GLN A 294 -9.66 13.12 19.09
N ASN A 295 -10.07 14.02 19.98
CA ASN A 295 -9.25 15.17 20.42
C ASN A 295 -8.74 16.06 19.27
N ASN A 296 -9.50 16.18 18.18
CA ASN A 296 -9.11 17.06 17.07
C ASN A 296 -9.78 18.42 17.22
N THR A 297 -9.06 19.46 16.82
CA THR A 297 -9.61 20.81 16.64
C THR A 297 -9.94 20.99 15.16
N ILE A 298 -11.23 21.12 14.82
CA ILE A 298 -11.69 21.29 13.43
C ILE A 298 -12.40 22.64 13.31
N GLN A 299 -11.77 23.62 12.66
CA GLN A 299 -12.27 25.01 12.67
C GLN A 299 -12.02 25.78 11.37
N GLY A 300 -12.89 26.73 11.03
CA GLY A 300 -12.66 27.65 9.90
C GLY A 300 -12.60 26.99 8.52
N ASN A 301 -12.97 25.71 8.41
CA ASN A 301 -13.01 24.99 7.15
C ASN A 301 -14.31 25.33 6.39
N ASN A 302 -14.26 25.26 5.05
CA ASN A 302 -15.38 25.62 4.19
C ASN A 302 -15.71 24.46 3.22
N GLY A 303 -16.86 23.82 3.42
CA GLY A 303 -17.37 22.77 2.54
C GLY A 303 -18.47 23.22 1.57
N GLY A 304 -18.62 24.53 1.34
CA GLY A 304 -19.75 25.06 0.60
C GLY A 304 -21.07 24.70 1.28
N GLN A 305 -21.96 24.01 0.55
CA GLN A 305 -23.29 23.63 1.04
C GLN A 305 -23.31 22.44 2.00
N THR A 306 -22.23 21.66 2.08
CA THR A 306 -22.15 20.44 2.91
C THR A 306 -21.59 20.68 4.31
N GLY A 307 -21.15 21.91 4.61
CA GLY A 307 -20.61 22.29 5.91
C GLY A 307 -19.10 22.12 6.04
N GLY A 308 -18.50 22.87 6.96
CA GLY A 308 -17.05 22.95 7.13
C GLY A 308 -16.43 21.85 8.00
N GLY A 309 -17.19 21.28 8.93
CA GLY A 309 -16.65 20.39 9.97
C GLY A 309 -16.34 18.98 9.49
N ILE A 310 -17.20 18.05 9.87
CA ILE A 310 -17.15 16.63 9.49
C ILE A 310 -18.39 16.32 8.65
N VAL A 311 -18.19 15.66 7.51
CA VAL A 311 -19.26 15.11 6.66
C VAL A 311 -19.15 13.58 6.67
N ILE A 312 -20.29 12.89 6.73
CA ILE A 312 -20.42 11.44 6.83
C ILE A 312 -21.35 10.96 5.72
#